data_AF-A0A7K4MQE6-F1
#
_entry.id   AF-A0A7K4MQE6-F1
#
_cell.length_a   1.000
_cell.length_b   1.000
_cell.length_c   1.000
_cell.angle_alpha   90.00
_cell.angle_beta   90.00
_cell.angle_gamma   90.00
#
_symmetry.space_group_name_H-M   'P 1'
#
loop_
_entity.id
_entity.type
_entity.pdbx_description
1 polymer ?
#
loop_
_entity_poly.entity_id
_entity_poly.type
_entity_poly.pdbx_seq_one_letter_code
_entity_poly.pdbx_strand_id
1 'polypeptide(L)' 'MWINEEGKIQSLQKRKLDDVKLFLQDILKNNLKNSGIPKGLEKDFKKGVKIIDASKVSTKSIKEAIVDIAITDETIFR' A
#
# COMPACT_ATOMS: atom_id res chain seq x y z
N MET A 1 -1.79 -12.92 -26.64
CA MET A 1 -2.22 -11.58 -27.10
C MET A 1 -3.47 -11.79 -27.93
N TRP A 2 -4.52 -11.02 -27.73
CA TRP A 2 -5.80 -11.15 -28.46
C TRP A 2 -6.37 -9.76 -28.76
N ILE A 3 -7.37 -9.70 -29.64
CA ILE A 3 -8.12 -8.47 -29.94
C ILE A 3 -9.45 -8.58 -29.20
N ASN A 4 -9.82 -7.55 -28.42
CA ASN A 4 -11.11 -7.51 -27.74
C ASN A 4 -12.24 -7.11 -28.70
N GLU A 5 -13.48 -7.13 -28.23
CA GLU A 5 -14.68 -6.77 -29.02
C GLU A 5 -14.65 -5.33 -29.55
N GLU A 6 -13.87 -4.44 -28.93
CA GLU A 6 -13.67 -3.05 -29.34
C GLU A 6 -12.53 -2.88 -30.37
N GLY A 7 -11.93 -3.97 -30.85
CA GLY A 7 -10.79 -3.92 -31.79
C GLY A 7 -9.45 -3.54 -31.13
N LYS A 8 -9.35 -3.52 -29.80
CA LYS A 8 -8.12 -3.20 -29.06
C LYS A 8 -7.29 -4.45 -28.78
N ILE A 9 -5.97 -4.32 -28.97
CA ILE A 9 -5.01 -5.37 -28.65
C ILE A 9 -4.84 -5.49 -27.13
N GLN A 10 -4.96 -6.71 -26.61
CA GLN A 10 -4.76 -7.05 -25.21
C GLN A 10 -3.70 -8.14 -25.05
N SER A 11 -2.95 -8.08 -23.95
CA SER A 11 -1.96 -9.09 -23.58
C SER A 11 -2.06 -9.42 -22.10
N LEU A 12 -1.75 -10.66 -21.75
CA LEU A 12 -1.53 -11.03 -20.35
C LEU A 12 -0.11 -10.65 -19.98
N GLN A 13 0.04 -9.93 -18.88
CA GLN A 13 1.33 -9.67 -18.26
C GLN A 13 1.37 -10.32 -16.89
N LYS A 14 2.49 -10.98 -16.59
CA LYS A 14 2.73 -11.51 -15.26
C LYS A 14 3.02 -10.35 -14.31
N ARG A 15 2.35 -10.34 -13.15
CA ARG A 15 2.67 -9.38 -12.09
C ARG A 15 4.10 -9.62 -11.61
N LYS A 16 4.84 -8.54 -11.36
CA LYS A 16 6.20 -8.59 -10.82
C LYS A 16 6.23 -9.27 -9.44
N LEU A 17 5.23 -9.00 -8.62
CA LEU A 17 5.08 -9.53 -7.26
C LEU A 17 3.64 -9.98 -7.06
N ASP A 18 3.47 -11.16 -6.47
CA ASP A 18 2.20 -11.80 -6.11
C ASP A 18 1.95 -11.76 -4.60
N ASP A 19 3.01 -11.70 -3.80
CA ASP A 19 2.95 -11.48 -2.35
C ASP A 19 2.79 -9.99 -2.00
N VAL A 20 1.79 -9.71 -1.15
CA VAL A 20 1.41 -8.35 -0.74
C VAL A 20 2.53 -7.65 0.05
N LYS A 21 3.28 -8.38 0.89
CA LYS A 21 4.38 -7.76 1.63
C LYS A 21 5.55 -7.44 0.73
N LEU A 22 5.92 -8.34 -0.17
CA LEU A 22 6.98 -8.07 -1.12
C LEU A 22 6.60 -6.87 -1.99
N PHE A 23 5.35 -6.79 -2.43
CA PHE A 23 4.83 -5.64 -3.18
C PHE A 23 4.96 -4.33 -2.39
N LEU A 24 4.51 -4.31 -1.13
CA LEU A 24 4.59 -3.11 -0.29
C LEU A 24 6.05 -2.73 0.02
N GLN A 25 6.92 -3.71 0.27
CA GLN A 25 8.35 -3.47 0.47
C GLN A 25 9.02 -2.89 -0.78
N ASP A 26 8.71 -3.40 -1.97
CA ASP A 26 9.25 -2.89 -3.24
C ASP A 26 8.79 -1.44 -3.47
N ILE A 27 7.52 -1.13 -3.21
CA ILE A 27 7.01 0.24 -3.32
C ILE A 27 7.71 1.18 -2.33
N LEU A 28 7.77 0.83 -1.05
CA LEU A 28 8.34 1.72 -0.03
C LEU A 28 9.84 1.94 -0.20
N LYS A 29 10.57 0.95 -0.74
CA LYS A 29 12.02 1.07 -0.99
C LYS A 29 12.35 1.72 -2.32
N ASN A 30 11.72 1.27 -3.40
CA ASN A 30 12.15 1.58 -4.76
C ASN A 30 11.23 2.59 -5.46
N ASN A 31 9.99 2.76 -5.01
CA ASN A 31 8.99 3.57 -5.69
C ASN A 31 8.20 4.50 -4.74
N LEU A 32 8.86 4.99 -3.68
CA LEU A 32 8.21 5.79 -2.64
C LEU A 32 7.53 7.06 -3.19
N LYS A 33 8.07 7.65 -4.27
CA LYS A 33 7.50 8.84 -4.91
C LYS A 33 6.11 8.61 -5.51
N ASN A 34 5.83 7.39 -5.98
CA ASN A 34 4.55 7.02 -6.60
C ASN A 34 3.65 6.23 -5.63
N SER A 35 4.02 6.17 -4.35
CA SER A 35 3.27 5.42 -3.32
C SER A 35 2.07 6.19 -2.75
N GLY A 36 1.90 7.46 -3.12
CA GLY A 36 0.90 8.35 -2.52
C GLY A 36 1.28 8.90 -1.14
N ILE A 37 2.45 8.56 -0.61
CA ILE A 37 2.94 9.07 0.68
C ILE A 37 3.28 10.57 0.55
N PRO A 38 2.76 11.44 1.45
CA PRO A 38 3.09 12.85 1.45
C PRO A 38 4.60 13.10 1.63
N LYS A 39 5.14 14.12 0.95
CA LYS A 39 6.56 14.49 1.02
C LYS A 39 7.05 14.73 2.46
N GLY A 40 6.18 15.21 3.35
CA GLY A 40 6.50 15.42 4.75
C GLY A 40 6.88 14.14 5.51
N LEU A 41 6.28 13.00 5.13
CA LEU A 41 6.51 11.70 5.77
C LEU A 41 7.53 10.84 5.01
N GLU A 42 7.93 11.23 3.80
CA GLU A 42 8.87 10.47 2.97
C GLU A 42 10.16 10.10 3.72
N LYS A 43 10.66 11.00 4.58
CA LYS A 43 11.86 10.76 5.39
C LYS A 43 11.66 9.64 6.40
N ASP A 44 10.48 9.54 7.01
CA ASP A 44 10.21 8.53 8.04
C ASP A 44 9.99 7.15 7.40
N PHE A 45 9.35 7.10 6.23
CA PHE A 45 9.25 5.86 5.46
C PHE A 45 10.62 5.38 4.94
N LYS A 46 11.54 6.30 4.61
CA LYS A 46 12.94 5.96 4.26
C LYS A 46 13.75 5.46 5.46
N LYS A 47 13.52 5.97 6.66
CA LYS A 47 14.18 5.49 7.90
C LYS A 47 13.81 4.04 8.20
N GLY A 48 12.58 3.64 7.85
CA GLY A 48 12.16 2.25 7.85
C GLY A 48 10.78 2.04 8.43
N VAL A 49 10.06 1.06 7.89
CA VAL A 49 8.68 0.72 8.30
C VAL A 49 8.57 -0.77 8.52
N LYS A 50 7.89 -1.18 9.58
CA LYS A 50 7.62 -2.58 9.87
C LYS A 50 6.27 -2.98 9.27
N ILE A 51 6.30 -3.95 8.36
CA ILE A 51 5.09 -4.53 7.75
C ILE A 51 4.77 -5.83 8.49
N ILE A 52 3.55 -5.94 9.04
CA ILE A 52 3.13 -7.07 9.87
C ILE A 52 1.82 -7.62 9.32
N ASP A 53 1.66 -8.95 9.31
CA ASP A 53 0.36 -9.56 9.05
C ASP A 53 -0.58 -9.26 10.21
N ALA A 54 -1.82 -8.88 9.90
CA ALA A 54 -2.86 -8.72 10.92
C ALA A 54 -3.02 -9.99 11.79
N SER A 55 -2.85 -11.18 11.21
CA SER A 55 -2.93 -12.46 11.93
C SER A 55 -1.83 -12.68 12.99
N LYS A 56 -0.75 -11.89 12.95
CA LYS A 56 0.40 -12.01 13.87
C LYS A 56 0.42 -10.94 14.97
N VAL A 57 -0.58 -10.06 15.02
CA VAL A 57 -0.71 -9.03 16.05
C VAL A 57 -1.65 -9.54 17.13
N SER A 58 -1.11 -9.95 18.29
CA SER A 58 -1.89 -10.69 19.30
C SER A 58 -2.38 -9.92 20.53
N THR A 59 -2.01 -8.66 20.82
CA THR A 59 -2.28 -8.11 22.18
C THR A 59 -2.55 -6.61 22.35
N LYS A 60 -2.93 -5.85 21.32
CA LYS A 60 -3.78 -4.66 21.49
C LYS A 60 -4.81 -4.68 20.38
N SER A 61 -6.07 -4.39 20.71
CA SER A 61 -7.21 -4.70 19.85
C SER A 61 -6.97 -4.12 18.46
N ILE A 62 -6.81 -5.00 17.46
CA ILE A 62 -6.74 -4.59 16.06
C ILE A 62 -7.99 -3.77 15.72
N LYS A 63 -9.13 -3.98 16.40
CA LYS A 63 -10.31 -3.11 16.28
C LYS A 63 -10.01 -1.68 16.72
N GLU A 64 -9.32 -1.45 17.85
CA GLU A 64 -8.97 -0.10 18.30
C GLU A 64 -8.02 0.58 17.31
N ALA A 65 -6.98 -0.14 16.85
CA ALA A 65 -6.03 0.41 15.89
C ALA A 65 -6.63 0.64 14.48
N ILE A 66 -7.53 -0.22 14.02
CA ILE A 66 -8.26 -0.03 12.75
C ILE A 66 -9.26 1.12 12.88
N VAL A 67 -9.96 1.24 14.01
CA VAL A 67 -10.87 2.36 14.27
C VAL A 67 -10.12 3.69 14.26
N ASP A 68 -8.93 3.76 14.86
CA ASP A 68 -8.06 4.95 14.82
C ASP A 68 -7.57 5.30 13.40
N ILE A 69 -7.34 4.29 12.54
CA ILE A 69 -6.97 4.50 11.13
C ILE A 69 -8.20 4.93 10.29
N ALA A 70 -9.38 4.40 10.59
CA ALA A 70 -10.63 4.69 9.88
C ALA A 70 -11.20 6.07 10.25
N ILE A 71 -10.94 6.56 11.47
CA ILE A 71 -11.23 7.94 11.88
C ILE A 71 -10.10 8.81 11.33
N THR A 72 -10.14 9.09 10.02
CA THR A 72 -9.37 10.22 9.51
C THR A 72 -10.06 11.46 10.04
N ASP A 73 -9.43 12.09 11.02
CA ASP A 73 -9.88 13.30 11.68
C ASP A 73 -10.42 14.29 10.63
N GLU A 74 -11.73 14.52 10.61
CA GLU A 74 -12.40 15.53 9.76
C GLU A 74 -11.85 16.94 10.03
N THR A 75 -11.01 17.10 11.06
CA THR A 75 -10.36 18.36 11.44
C THR A 75 -9.10 18.72 10.65
N ILE A 76 -8.52 17.82 9.84
CA ILE A 76 -7.32 18.17 9.03
C ILE A 76 -7.66 19.13 7.87
N PHE A 77 -8.93 19.25 7.50
CA PHE A 77 -9.41 20.27 6.57
C PHE A 77 -10.17 21.36 7.33
N ARG A 78 -9.45 22.29 7.96
CA ARG A 78 -10.01 23.56 8.43
C ARG A 78 -9.21 24.74 7.91
#